data_AF-A0A7C5JS98-F1
#
_entry.id   AF-A0A7C5JS98-F1
#
_cell.length_a   1.000
_cell.length_b   1.000
_cell.length_c   1.000
_cell.angle_alpha   90.00
_cell.angle_beta   90.00
_cell.angle_gamma   90.00
#
_symmetry.space_group_name_H-M   'P 1'
#
loop_
_entity.id
_entity.type
_entity.pdbx_description
1 polymer ?
#
loop_
_entity_poly.entity_id
_entity_poly.type
_entity_poly.pdbx_seq_one_letter_code
_entity_poly.pdbx_strand_id
1 'polypeptide(L)'
;MKAATLRTNRYPGYAWAGIALGILVQILLILKIRFAAVWLTPLMWTAYILAADGWLALKTGRSWLTSRRREFPLLALLSIAIWLIFEAYNFHLQNWLYGGVPASPILRDLAYLWSFATILPGVFLTSELLEQWLPPTLTLRRLPSLLQGWPAFLLGATMITVPLALPVPLARYSIASVWLGFIFLLEPVNARLGAGSAGRLIREGNGRRVLALLLGGFLCGLLWEAWNYQAFLAQGGHWIYTIPAALRVFGLHYGQMPVLGMFGFPPFALELYALYHLLRALLDGERLLGPPAW
;
A
#
# COMPACT_ATOMS: atom_id res chain seq x y z
N MET A 1 -40.10 14.04 -13.99
CA MET A 1 -38.80 13.37 -14.19
C MET A 1 -37.76 14.40 -14.60
N LYS A 2 -36.85 14.81 -13.71
CA LYS A 2 -35.71 15.66 -14.09
C LYS A 2 -34.73 14.79 -14.88
N ALA A 3 -34.47 15.16 -16.13
CA ALA A 3 -33.45 14.52 -16.96
C ALA A 3 -32.12 14.56 -16.20
N ALA A 4 -31.55 13.39 -15.92
CA ALA A 4 -30.21 13.29 -15.40
C ALA A 4 -29.27 13.81 -16.49
N THR A 5 -28.75 15.02 -16.33
CA THR A 5 -27.62 15.52 -17.12
C THR A 5 -26.49 14.52 -16.95
N LEU A 6 -26.24 13.71 -17.99
CA LEU A 6 -25.06 12.86 -18.09
C LEU A 6 -23.85 13.80 -18.09
N ARG A 7 -23.24 14.01 -16.92
CA ARG A 7 -21.92 14.64 -16.85
C ARG A 7 -20.96 13.70 -17.57
N THR A 8 -20.52 14.12 -18.75
CA THR A 8 -19.39 13.48 -19.43
C THR A 8 -18.14 13.85 -18.65
N ASN A 9 -17.76 13.00 -17.69
CA ASN A 9 -16.47 13.14 -17.03
C ASN A 9 -15.39 13.03 -18.10
N ARG A 10 -14.51 14.03 -18.19
CA ARG A 10 -13.35 14.02 -19.08
C ARG A 10 -12.13 13.51 -18.34
N TYR A 11 -11.20 12.87 -19.05
CA TYR A 11 -9.95 12.42 -18.43
C TYR A 11 -9.16 13.66 -18.03
N PRO A 12 -8.86 13.86 -16.74
CA PRO A 12 -8.21 15.08 -16.30
C PRO A 12 -6.83 15.26 -16.92
N GLY A 13 -6.42 16.51 -17.18
CA GLY A 13 -5.12 16.80 -17.81
C GLY A 13 -3.92 16.23 -17.05
N TYR A 14 -3.96 16.20 -15.71
CA TYR A 14 -2.88 15.62 -14.89
C TYR A 14 -2.72 14.11 -15.11
N ALA A 15 -3.77 13.41 -15.53
CA ALA A 15 -3.74 11.97 -15.72
C ALA A 15 -2.99 11.62 -17.02
N TRP A 16 -3.16 12.44 -18.07
CA TRP A 16 -2.31 12.39 -19.26
C TRP A 16 -0.84 12.69 -18.92
N ALA A 17 -0.57 13.64 -18.02
CA ALA A 17 0.79 13.89 -17.54
C ALA A 17 1.37 12.67 -16.81
N GLY A 18 0.56 11.93 -16.05
CA GLY A 18 0.92 10.65 -15.46
C GLY A 18 1.33 9.60 -16.50
N ILE A 19 0.51 9.41 -17.53
CA ILE A 19 0.81 8.49 -18.64
C ILE A 19 2.10 8.90 -19.35
N ALA A 20 2.23 10.18 -19.70
CA ALA A 20 3.41 10.72 -20.36
C ALA A 20 4.68 10.55 -19.51
N LEU A 21 4.59 10.78 -18.19
CA LEU A 21 5.69 10.55 -17.26
C LEU A 21 6.10 9.07 -17.23
N GLY A 22 5.14 8.14 -17.14
CA GLY A 22 5.43 6.71 -17.14
C GLY A 22 6.12 6.27 -18.42
N ILE A 23 5.64 6.71 -19.58
CA ILE A 23 6.26 6.44 -20.88
C ILE A 23 7.67 7.02 -20.94
N LEU A 24 7.85 8.29 -20.54
CA LEU A 24 9.14 8.96 -20.53
C LEU A 24 10.15 8.21 -19.65
N VAL A 25 9.75 7.83 -18.44
CA VAL A 25 10.62 7.09 -17.50
C VAL A 25 11.06 5.76 -18.10
N GLN A 26 10.14 5.03 -18.75
CA GLN A 26 10.49 3.77 -19.42
C GLN A 26 11.42 3.99 -20.62
N ILE A 27 11.21 5.03 -21.42
CA ILE A 27 12.13 5.41 -22.51
C ILE A 27 13.52 5.72 -21.93
N LEU A 28 13.61 6.54 -20.89
CA LEU A 28 14.87 6.90 -20.25
C LEU A 28 15.58 5.67 -19.66
N LEU A 29 14.82 4.70 -19.11
CA LEU A 29 15.35 3.43 -18.62
C LEU A 29 15.94 2.59 -19.75
N ILE A 30 15.23 2.48 -20.89
CA ILE A 30 15.72 1.77 -22.10
C ILE A 30 16.98 2.43 -22.66
N LEU A 31 17.02 3.77 -22.66
CA LEU A 31 18.20 4.56 -23.05
C LEU A 31 19.33 4.50 -21.99
N LYS A 32 19.16 3.71 -20.93
CA LYS A 32 20.14 3.51 -19.84
C LYS A 32 20.55 4.80 -19.15
N ILE A 33 19.64 5.78 -19.08
CA ILE A 33 19.86 7.02 -18.35
C ILE A 33 19.83 6.72 -16.85
N ARG A 34 20.96 6.93 -16.19
CA ARG A 34 21.16 6.59 -14.77
C ARG A 34 20.09 7.20 -13.85
N PHE A 35 19.64 8.42 -14.14
CA PHE A 35 18.59 9.08 -13.36
C PHE A 35 17.31 8.23 -13.30
N ALA A 36 16.84 7.71 -14.45
CA ALA A 36 15.63 6.90 -14.49
C ALA A 36 15.79 5.58 -13.73
N ALA A 37 16.97 4.95 -13.81
CA ALA A 37 17.26 3.73 -13.04
C ALA A 37 17.25 4.00 -11.52
N VAL A 38 17.92 5.06 -11.06
CA VAL A 38 18.04 5.40 -9.63
C VAL A 38 16.69 5.81 -9.03
N TRP A 39 15.86 6.51 -9.79
CA TRP A 39 14.59 7.09 -9.33
C TRP A 39 13.36 6.34 -9.87
N LEU A 40 13.53 5.12 -10.37
CA LEU A 40 12.47 4.39 -11.08
C LEU A 40 11.21 4.24 -10.23
N THR A 41 11.35 3.73 -9.01
CA THR A 41 10.23 3.46 -8.08
C THR A 41 9.37 4.70 -7.83
N PRO A 42 9.90 5.82 -7.28
CA PRO A 42 9.07 6.98 -7.00
C PRO A 42 8.48 7.61 -8.27
N LEU A 43 9.20 7.60 -9.39
CA LEU A 43 8.71 8.16 -10.66
C LEU A 43 7.57 7.32 -11.25
N MET A 44 7.71 6.00 -11.30
CA MET A 44 6.70 5.09 -11.83
C MET A 44 5.44 5.07 -10.97
N TRP A 45 5.57 5.08 -9.63
CA TRP A 45 4.42 5.18 -8.75
C TRP A 45 3.71 6.54 -8.87
N THR A 46 4.45 7.64 -9.02
CA THR A 46 3.85 8.95 -9.28
C THR A 46 3.07 8.95 -10.60
N ALA A 47 3.67 8.43 -11.68
CA ALA A 47 3.02 8.26 -12.97
C ALA A 47 1.72 7.43 -12.87
N TYR A 48 1.80 6.30 -12.16
CA TYR A 48 0.69 5.40 -11.94
C TYR A 48 -0.45 6.07 -11.16
N ILE A 49 -0.15 6.71 -10.03
CA ILE A 49 -1.14 7.39 -9.18
C ILE A 49 -1.88 8.47 -9.97
N LEU A 50 -1.16 9.29 -10.74
CA LEU A 50 -1.78 10.32 -11.58
C LEU A 50 -2.73 9.72 -12.63
N ALA A 51 -2.31 8.66 -13.32
CA ALA A 51 -3.10 8.01 -14.36
C ALA A 51 -4.32 7.27 -13.78
N ALA A 52 -4.12 6.52 -12.70
CA ALA A 52 -5.15 5.77 -12.00
C ALA A 52 -6.20 6.68 -11.37
N ASP A 53 -5.79 7.82 -10.79
CA ASP A 53 -6.72 8.78 -10.18
C ASP A 53 -7.57 9.47 -11.23
N GLY A 54 -7.00 9.81 -12.37
CA GLY A 54 -7.78 10.30 -13.51
C GLY A 54 -8.78 9.28 -14.03
N TRP A 55 -8.44 7.98 -13.99
CA TRP A 55 -9.34 6.93 -14.43
C TRP A 55 -10.48 6.72 -13.43
N LEU A 56 -10.18 6.81 -12.14
CA LEU A 56 -11.19 6.81 -11.08
C LEU A 56 -12.12 8.02 -11.23
N ALA A 57 -11.57 9.20 -11.53
CA ALA A 57 -12.33 10.43 -11.79
C ALA A 57 -13.28 10.26 -12.97
N LEU A 58 -12.82 9.66 -14.08
CA LEU A 58 -13.67 9.32 -15.22
C LEU A 58 -14.84 8.44 -14.81
N LYS A 59 -14.56 7.34 -14.08
CA LYS A 59 -15.56 6.31 -13.76
C LYS A 59 -16.56 6.75 -12.70
N THR A 60 -16.12 7.49 -11.69
CA THR A 60 -16.91 7.76 -10.49
C THR A 60 -17.26 9.23 -10.28
N GLY A 61 -16.60 10.14 -11.02
CA GLY A 61 -16.65 11.58 -10.75
C GLY A 61 -15.92 12.00 -9.48
N ARG A 62 -15.21 11.08 -8.82
CA ARG A 62 -14.43 11.31 -7.59
C ARG A 62 -12.95 11.08 -7.88
N SER A 63 -12.11 11.91 -7.29
CA SER A 63 -10.65 11.85 -7.37
C SER A 63 -10.02 12.32 -6.07
N TRP A 64 -8.96 11.63 -5.66
CA TRP A 64 -8.14 12.00 -4.53
C TRP A 64 -7.43 13.34 -4.77
N LEU A 65 -6.91 13.54 -5.98
CA LEU A 65 -6.14 14.73 -6.34
C LEU A 65 -6.97 16.00 -6.54
N THR A 66 -8.25 15.87 -6.92
CA THR A 66 -9.08 17.02 -7.29
C THR A 66 -10.33 17.21 -6.44
N SER A 67 -11.03 16.14 -6.07
CA SER A 67 -12.23 16.23 -5.23
C SER A 67 -11.92 16.08 -3.74
N ARG A 68 -10.84 15.39 -3.37
CA ARG A 68 -10.42 15.14 -1.97
C ARG A 68 -9.05 15.76 -1.66
N ARG A 69 -8.81 16.97 -2.16
CA ARG A 69 -7.51 17.67 -2.13
C ARG A 69 -6.86 17.79 -0.74
N ARG A 70 -7.65 17.76 0.33
CA ARG A 70 -7.15 17.83 1.71
C ARG A 70 -6.74 16.46 2.26
N GLU A 71 -7.39 15.40 1.80
CA GLU A 71 -7.13 14.04 2.28
C GLU A 71 -5.89 13.43 1.62
N PHE A 72 -5.63 13.74 0.34
CA PHE A 72 -4.46 13.18 -0.36
C PHE A 72 -3.10 13.58 0.23
N PRO A 73 -2.83 14.86 0.59
CA PRO A 73 -1.57 15.21 1.26
C PRO A 73 -1.42 14.51 2.61
N LEU A 74 -2.49 14.39 3.39
CA LEU A 74 -2.46 13.63 4.63
C LEU A 74 -2.15 12.15 4.34
N LEU A 75 -2.79 11.56 3.34
CA LEU A 75 -2.55 10.17 2.94
C LEU A 75 -1.08 9.93 2.58
N ALA A 76 -0.47 10.83 1.81
CA ALA A 76 0.95 10.75 1.46
C ALA A 76 1.88 10.88 2.68
N LEU A 77 1.58 11.80 3.60
CA LEU A 77 2.35 11.97 4.84
C LEU A 77 2.22 10.76 5.78
N LEU A 78 1.00 10.27 5.97
CA LEU A 78 0.75 9.06 6.76
C LEU A 78 1.37 7.83 6.08
N SER A 79 1.45 7.79 4.75
CA SER A 79 2.13 6.72 4.02
C SER A 79 3.60 6.61 4.40
N ILE A 80 4.29 7.76 4.50
CA ILE A 80 5.67 7.81 4.99
C ILE A 80 5.73 7.30 6.42
N ALA A 81 4.91 7.86 7.31
CA ALA A 81 4.93 7.52 8.74
C ALA A 81 4.67 6.02 8.98
N ILE A 82 3.70 5.45 8.27
CA ILE A 82 3.33 4.04 8.35
C ILE A 82 4.47 3.16 7.83
N TRP A 83 5.06 3.48 6.67
CA TRP A 83 6.16 2.68 6.15
C TRP A 83 7.38 2.71 7.06
N LEU A 84 7.66 3.85 7.70
CA LEU A 84 8.76 3.97 8.66
C LEU A 84 8.61 3.03 9.88
N ILE A 85 7.39 2.60 10.23
CA ILE A 85 7.19 1.55 11.24
C ILE A 85 7.84 0.24 10.77
N PHE A 86 7.60 -0.16 9.51
CA PHE A 86 8.17 -1.38 8.94
C PHE A 86 9.69 -1.27 8.74
N GLU A 87 10.21 -0.10 8.37
CA GLU A 87 11.66 0.16 8.38
C GLU A 87 12.26 0.00 9.79
N ALA A 88 11.56 0.48 10.83
CA ALA A 88 12.01 0.32 12.20
C ALA A 88 12.11 -1.16 12.59
N TYR A 89 11.14 -1.99 12.20
CA TYR A 89 11.25 -3.44 12.34
C TYR A 89 12.42 -4.01 11.55
N ASN A 90 12.64 -3.53 10.32
CA ASN A 90 13.68 -4.05 9.44
C ASN A 90 15.10 -3.83 9.96
N PHE A 91 15.35 -2.79 10.77
CA PHE A 91 16.65 -2.63 11.45
C PHE A 91 17.00 -3.85 12.32
N HIS A 92 16.00 -4.51 12.90
CA HIS A 92 16.18 -5.71 13.73
C HIS A 92 15.99 -7.01 12.94
N LEU A 93 14.93 -7.08 12.12
CA LEU A 93 14.57 -8.30 11.37
C LEU A 93 15.49 -8.56 10.18
N GLN A 94 16.11 -7.52 9.61
CA GLN A 94 17.01 -7.58 8.47
C GLN A 94 16.43 -8.38 7.30
N ASN A 95 15.20 -8.07 6.91
CA ASN A 95 14.43 -8.79 5.89
C ASN A 95 14.58 -8.19 4.47
N TRP A 96 14.97 -6.92 4.36
CA TRP A 96 15.37 -6.31 3.09
C TRP A 96 16.50 -5.31 3.28
N LEU A 97 17.19 -5.02 2.17
CA LEU A 97 18.20 -3.96 2.07
C LEU A 97 18.02 -3.18 0.78
N TYR A 98 18.48 -1.93 0.78
CA TYR A 98 18.44 -1.05 -0.39
C TYR A 98 19.80 -1.03 -1.12
N GLY A 99 19.76 -1.08 -2.45
CA GLY A 99 20.92 -1.03 -3.33
C GLY A 99 20.75 0.01 -4.45
N GLY A 100 21.86 0.53 -4.99
CA GLY A 100 21.87 1.47 -6.12
C GLY A 100 21.14 2.81 -5.88
N VAL A 101 20.90 3.17 -4.62
CA VAL A 101 20.36 4.46 -4.20
C VAL A 101 21.42 5.58 -4.28
N PRO A 102 21.04 6.88 -4.30
CA PRO A 102 21.99 7.97 -4.32
C PRO A 102 23.01 7.90 -3.17
N ALA A 103 24.26 8.29 -3.45
CA ALA A 103 25.33 8.33 -2.43
C ALA A 103 25.16 9.50 -1.45
N SER A 104 24.58 10.62 -1.91
CA SER A 104 24.27 11.76 -1.05
C SER A 104 23.14 11.39 -0.08
N PRO A 105 23.33 11.52 1.25
CA PRO A 105 22.28 11.22 2.24
C PRO A 105 20.99 11.98 1.97
N ILE A 106 21.07 13.27 1.63
CA ILE A 106 19.90 14.10 1.36
C ILE A 106 19.11 13.57 0.16
N LEU A 107 19.81 13.22 -0.94
CA LEU A 107 19.14 12.68 -2.13
C LEU A 107 18.60 11.27 -1.90
N ARG A 108 19.29 10.47 -1.11
CA ARG A 108 18.84 9.13 -0.72
C ARG A 108 17.58 9.20 0.12
N ASP A 109 17.58 10.05 1.14
CA ASP A 109 16.44 10.20 2.04
C ASP A 109 15.25 10.82 1.28
N LEU A 110 15.49 11.72 0.33
CA LEU A 110 14.45 12.19 -0.59
C LEU A 110 13.87 11.06 -1.44
N ALA A 111 14.72 10.17 -1.99
CA ALA A 111 14.26 9.02 -2.78
C ALA A 111 13.42 8.06 -1.93
N TYR A 112 13.82 7.83 -0.67
CA TYR A 112 13.05 7.04 0.30
C TYR A 112 11.71 7.69 0.61
N LEU A 113 11.71 8.94 1.07
CA LEU A 113 10.49 9.66 1.46
C LEU A 113 9.50 9.74 0.29
N TRP A 114 9.97 10.00 -0.92
CA TRP A 114 9.11 10.01 -2.11
C TRP A 114 8.54 8.62 -2.38
N SER A 115 9.36 7.57 -2.38
CA SER A 115 8.88 6.20 -2.57
C SER A 115 7.83 5.82 -1.51
N PHE A 116 8.11 6.10 -0.24
CA PHE A 116 7.22 5.77 0.87
C PHE A 116 5.91 6.55 0.84
N ALA A 117 5.94 7.81 0.38
CA ALA A 117 4.75 8.63 0.20
C ALA A 117 3.75 8.04 -0.80
N THR A 118 4.19 7.16 -1.70
CA THR A 118 3.36 6.59 -2.77
C THR A 118 2.67 5.27 -2.40
N ILE A 119 3.02 4.65 -1.28
CA ILE A 119 2.54 3.31 -0.91
C ILE A 119 1.03 3.29 -0.67
N LEU A 120 0.53 4.04 0.32
CA LEU A 120 -0.91 4.12 0.60
C LEU A 120 -1.69 4.68 -0.59
N PRO A 121 -1.28 5.81 -1.22
CA PRO A 121 -1.95 6.29 -2.42
C PRO A 121 -2.05 5.23 -3.52
N GLY A 122 -0.97 4.48 -3.78
CA GLY A 122 -0.96 3.40 -4.76
C GLY A 122 -1.97 2.31 -4.41
N VAL A 123 -1.92 1.79 -3.18
CA VAL A 123 -2.80 0.69 -2.75
C VAL A 123 -4.26 1.10 -2.73
N PHE A 124 -4.62 2.20 -2.08
CA PHE A 124 -6.02 2.61 -1.93
C PHE A 124 -6.66 2.98 -3.26
N LEU A 125 -5.92 3.69 -4.13
CA LEU A 125 -6.43 4.06 -5.43
C LEU A 125 -6.63 2.84 -6.35
N THR A 126 -5.66 1.92 -6.34
CA THR A 126 -5.78 0.66 -7.09
C THR A 126 -6.99 -0.13 -6.63
N SER A 127 -7.19 -0.21 -5.33
CA SER A 127 -8.32 -0.92 -4.77
C SER A 127 -9.67 -0.23 -5.03
N GLU A 128 -9.78 1.11 -4.92
CA GLU A 128 -11.01 1.84 -5.28
C GLU A 128 -11.37 1.64 -6.76
N LEU A 129 -10.38 1.56 -7.64
CA LEU A 129 -10.56 1.20 -9.04
C LEU A 129 -11.06 -0.24 -9.17
N LEU A 130 -10.39 -1.19 -8.53
CA LEU A 130 -10.76 -2.61 -8.56
C LEU A 130 -12.17 -2.85 -8.02
N GLU A 131 -12.57 -2.11 -6.98
CA GLU A 131 -13.91 -2.13 -6.43
C GLU A 131 -14.94 -1.90 -7.56
N GLN A 132 -14.70 -0.98 -8.50
CA GLN A 132 -15.66 -0.66 -9.59
C GLN A 132 -16.01 -1.85 -10.49
N TRP A 133 -15.10 -2.82 -10.65
CA TRP A 133 -15.35 -4.03 -11.45
C TRP A 133 -15.92 -5.20 -10.64
N LEU A 134 -15.96 -5.10 -9.31
CA LEU A 134 -16.57 -6.13 -8.46
C LEU A 134 -18.10 -5.96 -8.39
N PRO A 135 -18.87 -7.07 -8.33
CA PRO A 135 -20.32 -7.00 -8.18
C PRO A 135 -20.74 -6.24 -6.92
N PRO A 136 -21.73 -5.34 -6.98
CA PRO A 136 -22.22 -4.63 -5.79
C PRO A 136 -22.89 -5.55 -4.78
N THR A 137 -23.35 -6.73 -5.22
CA THR A 137 -23.95 -7.78 -4.39
C THR A 137 -22.92 -8.69 -3.71
N LEU A 138 -21.62 -8.46 -3.95
CA LEU A 138 -20.55 -9.27 -3.37
C LEU A 138 -20.48 -9.01 -1.86
N THR A 139 -20.92 -10.01 -1.11
CA THR A 139 -20.87 -10.05 0.36
C THR A 139 -19.89 -11.12 0.79
N LEU A 140 -19.13 -10.85 1.86
CA LEU A 140 -18.31 -11.86 2.52
C LEU A 140 -19.09 -12.35 3.74
N ARG A 141 -19.21 -13.67 3.90
CA ARG A 141 -20.21 -14.26 4.82
C ARG A 141 -19.90 -14.08 6.30
N ARG A 142 -18.64 -13.88 6.71
CA ARG A 142 -18.20 -13.55 8.09
C ARG A 142 -16.69 -13.37 8.13
N LEU A 143 -16.18 -12.49 9.00
CA LEU A 143 -14.77 -12.60 9.40
C LEU A 143 -14.58 -13.81 10.31
N PRO A 144 -13.39 -14.42 10.27
CA PRO A 144 -12.92 -15.26 11.37
C PRO A 144 -13.14 -14.58 12.73
N SER A 145 -13.60 -15.35 13.72
CA SER A 145 -13.69 -14.89 15.12
C SER A 145 -12.34 -14.42 15.66
N LEU A 146 -11.24 -14.93 15.10
CA LEU A 146 -9.85 -14.57 15.42
C LEU A 146 -9.52 -13.08 15.19
N LEU A 147 -10.32 -12.36 14.39
CA LEU A 147 -10.12 -10.94 14.09
C LEU A 147 -10.95 -10.01 14.99
N GLN A 148 -11.54 -10.52 16.07
CA GLN A 148 -12.49 -9.77 16.89
C GLN A 148 -12.15 -9.80 18.37
N GLY A 149 -12.43 -8.67 19.05
CA GLY A 149 -12.36 -8.56 20.50
C GLY A 149 -10.93 -8.49 21.07
N TRP A 150 -10.83 -8.71 22.38
CA TRP A 150 -9.56 -8.68 23.10
C TRP A 150 -8.60 -9.84 22.75
N PRO A 151 -9.04 -11.07 22.36
CA PRO A 151 -8.10 -12.11 21.96
C PRO A 151 -7.34 -11.75 20.68
N ALA A 152 -8.02 -11.14 19.71
CA ALA A 152 -7.39 -10.59 18.50
C ALA A 152 -6.36 -9.52 18.86
N PHE A 153 -6.72 -8.59 19.76
CA PHE A 153 -5.81 -7.56 20.23
C PHE A 153 -4.54 -8.15 20.85
N LEU A 154 -4.68 -9.15 21.74
CA LEU A 154 -3.52 -9.80 22.37
C LEU A 154 -2.68 -10.59 21.37
N LEU A 155 -3.31 -11.26 20.40
CA LEU A 155 -2.59 -11.93 19.32
C LEU A 155 -1.78 -10.93 18.51
N GLY A 156 -2.40 -9.82 18.08
CA GLY A 156 -1.72 -8.76 17.35
C GLY A 156 -0.58 -8.14 18.15
N ALA A 157 -0.82 -7.82 19.43
CA ALA A 157 0.20 -7.31 20.33
C ALA A 157 1.39 -8.28 20.42
N THR A 158 1.12 -9.57 20.62
CA THR A 158 2.16 -10.61 20.65
C THR A 158 2.92 -10.68 19.33
N MET A 159 2.22 -10.65 18.20
CA MET A 159 2.81 -10.74 16.85
C MET A 159 3.73 -9.56 16.53
N ILE A 160 3.47 -8.36 17.07
CA ILE A 160 4.32 -7.18 16.83
C ILE A 160 5.40 -6.99 17.89
N THR A 161 5.25 -7.53 19.12
CA THR A 161 6.24 -7.37 20.19
C THR A 161 7.24 -8.51 20.27
N VAL A 162 6.81 -9.77 20.08
CA VAL A 162 7.70 -10.93 20.16
C VAL A 162 8.86 -10.86 19.15
N PRO A 163 8.68 -10.46 17.88
CA PRO A 163 9.79 -10.30 16.94
C PRO A 163 10.93 -9.42 17.46
N LEU A 164 10.60 -8.36 18.21
CA LEU A 164 11.57 -7.43 18.79
C LEU A 164 12.29 -8.01 20.02
N ALA A 165 11.64 -8.91 20.75
CA ALA A 165 12.23 -9.60 21.89
C ALA A 165 13.13 -10.77 21.49
N LEU A 166 12.97 -11.30 20.27
CA LEU A 166 13.79 -12.40 19.75
C LEU A 166 15.19 -11.90 19.36
N PRO A 167 16.24 -12.73 19.53
CA PRO A 167 17.56 -12.43 18.96
C PRO A 167 17.47 -12.42 17.43
N VAL A 168 18.29 -11.59 16.77
CA VAL A 168 18.28 -11.36 15.31
C VAL A 168 18.20 -12.65 14.47
N PRO A 169 18.95 -13.73 14.77
CA PRO A 169 18.88 -14.97 13.99
C PRO A 169 17.50 -15.64 13.99
N LEU A 170 16.69 -15.44 15.04
CA LEU A 170 15.31 -15.94 15.13
C LEU A 170 14.31 -14.88 14.64
N ALA A 171 14.52 -13.62 14.98
CA ALA A 171 13.65 -12.51 14.59
C ALA A 171 13.42 -12.45 13.08
N ARG A 172 14.46 -12.72 12.27
CA ARG A 172 14.37 -12.75 10.80
C ARG A 172 13.35 -13.76 10.22
N TYR A 173 12.94 -14.76 10.99
CA TYR A 173 11.91 -15.73 10.60
C TYR A 173 10.48 -15.26 10.92
N SER A 174 10.34 -14.25 11.78
CA SER A 174 9.04 -13.71 12.22
C SER A 174 8.47 -12.63 11.30
N ILE A 175 8.91 -12.58 10.04
CA ILE A 175 8.42 -11.61 9.05
C ILE A 175 6.89 -11.64 8.94
N ALA A 176 6.29 -12.83 8.85
CA ALA A 176 4.84 -12.96 8.75
C ALA A 176 4.10 -12.38 9.97
N SER A 177 4.73 -12.34 11.16
CA SER A 177 4.14 -11.76 12.35
C SER A 177 3.99 -10.25 12.23
N VAL A 178 4.98 -9.55 11.68
CA VAL A 178 4.95 -8.08 11.51
C VAL A 178 4.02 -7.67 10.37
N TRP A 179 3.91 -8.47 9.31
CA TRP A 179 3.08 -8.22 8.13
C TRP A 179 1.61 -8.68 8.26
N LEU A 180 1.22 -9.09 9.47
CA LEU A 180 -0.15 -9.48 9.82
C LEU A 180 -0.59 -8.92 11.18
N GLY A 181 0.36 -8.67 12.08
CA GLY A 181 0.10 -8.35 13.48
C GLY A 181 -0.68 -7.06 13.66
N PHE A 182 -0.49 -6.05 12.81
CA PHE A 182 -1.24 -4.80 12.91
C PHE A 182 -2.72 -4.98 12.58
N ILE A 183 -3.09 -5.95 11.73
CA ILE A 183 -4.50 -6.27 11.48
C ILE A 183 -5.16 -6.69 12.79
N PHE A 184 -4.58 -7.68 13.47
CA PHE A 184 -5.14 -8.24 14.71
C PHE A 184 -5.13 -7.22 15.86
N LEU A 185 -4.08 -6.39 15.93
CA LEU A 185 -3.96 -5.35 16.95
C LEU A 185 -5.01 -4.25 16.76
N LEU A 186 -5.17 -3.76 15.53
CA LEU A 186 -5.89 -2.51 15.27
C LEU A 186 -7.35 -2.71 14.88
N GLU A 187 -7.74 -3.85 14.31
CA GLU A 187 -9.15 -4.14 14.02
C GLU A 187 -10.08 -3.93 15.23
N PRO A 188 -9.82 -4.52 16.43
CA PRO A 188 -10.67 -4.30 17.60
C PRO A 188 -10.57 -2.88 18.18
N VAL A 189 -9.49 -2.14 17.90
CA VAL A 189 -9.32 -0.74 18.35
C VAL A 189 -10.14 0.18 17.47
N ASN A 190 -9.97 0.10 16.15
CA ASN A 190 -10.73 0.88 15.18
C ASN A 190 -12.23 0.60 15.26
N ALA A 191 -12.60 -0.67 15.49
CA ALA A 191 -13.99 -1.04 15.68
C ALA A 191 -14.63 -0.30 16.88
N ARG A 192 -13.89 -0.12 17.98
CA ARG A 192 -14.35 0.61 19.18
C ARG A 192 -14.34 2.13 19.01
N LEU A 193 -13.36 2.66 18.29
CA LEU A 193 -13.23 4.11 18.03
C LEU A 193 -14.22 4.63 16.98
N GLY A 194 -15.05 3.78 16.37
CA GLY A 194 -15.87 4.21 15.24
C GLY A 194 -15.08 4.38 13.94
N ALA A 195 -13.76 4.15 13.93
CA ALA A 195 -12.91 4.25 12.74
C ALA A 195 -13.12 3.10 11.74
N GLY A 196 -12.51 3.20 10.55
CA GLY A 196 -12.56 2.18 9.50
C GLY A 196 -12.00 0.84 9.95
N SER A 197 -12.78 -0.23 9.74
CA SER A 197 -12.44 -1.61 10.13
C SER A 197 -12.96 -2.58 9.07
N ALA A 198 -12.11 -3.49 8.61
CA ALA A 198 -12.49 -4.56 7.68
C ALA A 198 -13.57 -5.46 8.31
N GLY A 199 -13.45 -5.68 9.63
CA GLY A 199 -14.44 -6.22 10.55
C GLY A 199 -15.84 -5.67 10.31
N ARG A 200 -15.95 -4.35 10.35
CA ARG A 200 -17.20 -3.62 10.21
C ARG A 200 -17.73 -3.64 8.78
N LEU A 201 -16.87 -3.43 7.79
CA LEU A 201 -17.24 -3.49 6.37
C LEU A 201 -17.95 -4.80 6.03
N ILE A 202 -17.43 -5.94 6.50
CA ILE A 202 -18.05 -7.24 6.25
C ILE A 202 -19.40 -7.38 6.98
N ARG A 203 -19.52 -6.92 8.23
CA ARG A 203 -20.79 -6.95 8.98
C ARG A 203 -21.88 -6.11 8.32
N GLU A 204 -21.50 -5.00 7.71
CA GLU A 204 -22.38 -4.10 6.96
C GLU A 204 -22.68 -4.60 5.53
N GLY A 205 -22.23 -5.79 5.17
CA GLY A 205 -22.42 -6.38 3.84
C GLY A 205 -21.49 -5.82 2.76
N ASN A 206 -20.53 -4.97 3.13
CA ASN A 206 -19.57 -4.34 2.23
C ASN A 206 -18.30 -5.21 2.01
N GLY A 207 -18.51 -6.51 1.81
CA GLY A 207 -17.42 -7.47 1.55
C GLY A 207 -16.65 -7.17 0.27
N ARG A 208 -17.32 -6.52 -0.70
CA ARG A 208 -16.72 -5.97 -1.92
C ARG A 208 -15.49 -5.11 -1.65
N ARG A 209 -15.55 -4.19 -0.69
CA ARG A 209 -14.41 -3.32 -0.34
C ARG A 209 -13.23 -4.09 0.22
N VAL A 210 -13.49 -5.07 1.09
CA VAL A 210 -12.43 -5.91 1.64
C VAL A 210 -11.76 -6.74 0.54
N LEU A 211 -12.54 -7.31 -0.39
CA LEU A 211 -11.95 -8.00 -1.53
C LEU A 211 -11.16 -7.04 -2.44
N ALA A 212 -11.65 -5.82 -2.66
CA ALA A 212 -10.93 -4.80 -3.42
C ALA A 212 -9.60 -4.38 -2.76
N LEU A 213 -9.57 -4.25 -1.43
CA LEU A 213 -8.34 -4.06 -0.64
C LEU A 213 -7.33 -5.18 -0.90
N LEU A 214 -7.77 -6.43 -0.74
CA LEU A 214 -6.90 -7.61 -0.94
C LEU A 214 -6.36 -7.69 -2.38
N LEU A 215 -7.23 -7.50 -3.37
CA LEU A 215 -6.84 -7.53 -4.78
C LEU A 215 -5.95 -6.36 -5.16
N GLY A 216 -6.20 -5.16 -4.62
CA GLY A 216 -5.35 -4.00 -4.87
C GLY A 216 -4.00 -4.11 -4.19
N GLY A 217 -3.93 -4.64 -2.98
CA GLY A 217 -2.67 -5.04 -2.34
C GLY A 217 -1.88 -6.00 -3.22
N PHE A 218 -2.52 -7.07 -3.70
CA PHE A 218 -1.88 -8.04 -4.59
C PHE A 218 -1.37 -7.42 -5.90
N LEU A 219 -2.21 -6.63 -6.59
CA LEU A 219 -1.85 -5.98 -7.84
C LEU A 219 -0.73 -4.96 -7.64
N CYS A 220 -0.80 -4.16 -6.57
CA CYS A 220 0.29 -3.26 -6.20
C CYS A 220 1.57 -4.03 -5.91
N GLY A 221 1.51 -5.17 -5.22
CA GLY A 221 2.68 -6.03 -5.00
C GLY A 221 3.32 -6.51 -6.30
N LEU A 222 2.52 -6.90 -7.29
CA LEU A 222 3.02 -7.25 -8.62
C LEU A 222 3.70 -6.06 -9.31
N LEU A 223 3.07 -4.89 -9.31
CA LEU A 223 3.67 -3.68 -9.90
C LEU A 223 4.94 -3.24 -9.18
N TRP A 224 4.94 -3.31 -7.85
CA TRP A 224 6.04 -2.98 -6.97
C TRP A 224 7.26 -3.84 -7.30
N GLU A 225 7.07 -5.16 -7.40
CA GLU A 225 8.14 -6.09 -7.77
C GLU A 225 8.58 -5.98 -9.23
N ALA A 226 7.66 -5.69 -10.16
CA ALA A 226 8.02 -5.48 -11.55
C ALA A 226 8.97 -4.28 -11.71
N TRP A 227 8.64 -3.14 -11.10
CA TRP A 227 9.48 -1.94 -11.16
C TRP A 227 10.75 -2.09 -10.32
N ASN A 228 10.71 -2.76 -9.17
CA ASN A 228 11.92 -3.09 -8.41
C ASN A 228 12.90 -3.92 -9.24
N TYR A 229 12.40 -4.94 -9.92
CA TYR A 229 13.22 -5.82 -10.73
C TYR A 229 13.81 -5.08 -11.94
N GLN A 230 13.03 -4.19 -12.57
CA GLN A 230 13.55 -3.29 -13.61
C GLN A 230 14.67 -2.38 -13.08
N ALA A 231 14.50 -1.77 -11.90
CA ALA A 231 15.54 -0.94 -11.27
C ALA A 231 16.78 -1.76 -10.93
N PHE A 232 16.61 -2.97 -10.41
CA PHE A 232 17.70 -3.91 -10.11
C PHE A 232 18.51 -4.24 -11.37
N LEU A 233 17.85 -4.63 -12.47
CA LEU A 233 18.51 -4.93 -13.75
C LEU A 233 19.24 -3.71 -14.33
N ALA A 234 18.70 -2.51 -14.11
CA ALA A 234 19.32 -1.26 -14.53
C ALA A 234 20.39 -0.73 -13.55
N GLN A 235 20.74 -1.51 -12.50
CA GLN A 235 21.68 -1.11 -11.43
C GLN A 235 21.30 0.23 -10.75
N GLY A 236 20.00 0.48 -10.68
CA GLY A 236 19.37 1.66 -10.09
C GLY A 236 18.93 1.45 -8.64
N GLY A 237 18.02 2.30 -8.16
CA GLY A 237 17.52 2.28 -6.78
C GLY A 237 16.52 1.14 -6.60
N HIS A 238 16.94 0.08 -5.92
CA HIS A 238 16.16 -1.14 -5.73
C HIS A 238 16.27 -1.65 -4.29
N TRP A 239 15.44 -2.61 -3.91
CA TRP A 239 15.62 -3.40 -2.69
C TRP A 239 15.77 -4.89 -3.02
N ILE A 240 16.52 -5.57 -2.15
CA ILE A 240 16.76 -7.00 -2.22
C ILE A 240 16.25 -7.63 -0.93
N TYR A 241 15.47 -8.71 -1.06
CA TYR A 241 14.97 -9.46 0.09
C TYR A 241 16.06 -10.36 0.66
N THR A 242 16.32 -10.24 1.96
CA THR A 242 17.25 -11.05 2.76
C THR A 242 16.52 -12.08 3.61
N ILE A 243 15.40 -12.58 3.08
CA ILE A 243 14.55 -13.60 3.71
C ILE A 243 15.31 -14.93 3.85
N PRO A 244 15.25 -15.60 5.02
CA PRO A 244 15.86 -16.90 5.23
C PRO A 244 15.50 -17.94 4.17
N ALA A 245 16.48 -18.75 3.75
CA ALA A 245 16.30 -19.77 2.71
C ALA A 245 15.18 -20.77 3.02
N ALA A 246 14.97 -21.11 4.29
CA ALA A 246 13.88 -22.00 4.71
C ALA A 246 12.47 -21.46 4.40
N LEU A 247 12.32 -20.15 4.22
CA LEU A 247 11.05 -19.51 3.84
C LEU A 247 10.91 -19.35 2.31
N ARG A 248 11.94 -19.72 1.53
CA ARG A 248 11.96 -19.67 0.06
C ARG A 248 11.56 -21.03 -0.53
N VAL A 249 10.32 -21.43 -0.26
CA VAL A 249 9.79 -22.74 -0.65
C VAL A 249 9.90 -22.94 -2.16
N PHE A 250 10.58 -24.02 -2.57
CA PHE A 250 10.88 -24.39 -3.97
C PHE A 250 11.69 -23.35 -4.79
N GLY A 251 12.26 -22.32 -4.15
CA GLY A 251 13.01 -21.27 -4.84
C GLY A 251 12.19 -20.42 -5.82
N LEU A 252 10.86 -20.52 -5.80
CA LEU A 252 10.00 -19.76 -6.70
C LEU A 252 9.95 -18.27 -6.29
N HIS A 253 10.14 -17.38 -7.26
CA HIS A 253 10.11 -15.92 -7.05
C HIS A 253 9.46 -15.17 -8.21
N TYR A 254 8.95 -13.98 -7.92
CA TYR A 254 8.54 -12.98 -8.91
C TYR A 254 9.35 -11.72 -8.65
N GLY A 255 10.15 -11.29 -9.64
CA GLY A 255 11.15 -10.25 -9.41
C GLY A 255 12.16 -10.71 -8.34
N GLN A 256 12.31 -9.94 -7.27
CA GLN A 256 13.18 -10.32 -6.13
C GLN A 256 12.40 -11.05 -5.03
N MET A 257 11.08 -10.92 -4.99
CA MET A 257 10.22 -11.46 -3.93
C MET A 257 9.95 -12.96 -4.11
N PRO A 258 10.15 -13.81 -3.07
CA PRO A 258 9.66 -15.18 -3.08
C PRO A 258 8.14 -15.25 -3.28
N VAL A 259 7.63 -16.25 -4.01
CA VAL A 259 6.18 -16.35 -4.31
C VAL A 259 5.33 -16.38 -3.04
N LEU A 260 5.78 -17.03 -1.97
CA LEU A 260 5.06 -16.98 -0.68
C LEU A 260 5.01 -15.56 -0.10
N GLY A 261 6.06 -14.77 -0.27
CA GLY A 261 6.09 -13.36 0.10
C GLY A 261 5.08 -12.52 -0.70
N MET A 262 4.77 -12.88 -1.95
CA MET A 262 3.74 -12.20 -2.73
C MET A 262 2.36 -12.28 -2.09
N PHE A 263 2.07 -13.36 -1.36
CA PHE A 263 0.81 -13.50 -0.61
C PHE A 263 0.77 -12.66 0.67
N GLY A 264 1.86 -11.98 1.03
CA GLY A 264 1.88 -10.95 2.08
C GLY A 264 1.27 -9.61 1.64
N PHE A 265 1.30 -9.28 0.34
CA PHE A 265 0.74 -8.01 -0.14
C PHE A 265 -0.78 -7.84 0.03
N PRO A 266 -1.63 -8.87 -0.20
CA PRO A 266 -3.07 -8.75 0.09
C PRO A 266 -3.37 -8.37 1.54
N PRO A 267 -2.92 -9.11 2.58
CA PRO A 267 -3.20 -8.73 3.96
C PRO A 267 -2.46 -7.44 4.38
N PHE A 268 -1.31 -7.13 3.79
CA PHE A 268 -0.64 -5.84 4.01
C PHE A 268 -1.55 -4.65 3.66
N ALA A 269 -2.36 -4.73 2.60
CA ALA A 269 -3.34 -3.68 2.31
C ALA A 269 -4.38 -3.48 3.43
N LEU A 270 -4.73 -4.55 4.18
CA LEU A 270 -5.59 -4.44 5.37
C LEU A 270 -4.84 -3.80 6.55
N GLU A 271 -3.54 -4.08 6.71
CA GLU A 271 -2.72 -3.38 7.72
C GLU A 271 -2.63 -1.88 7.43
N LEU A 272 -2.37 -1.51 6.18
CA LEU A 272 -2.34 -0.12 5.75
C LEU A 272 -3.68 0.56 6.00
N TYR A 273 -4.79 -0.12 5.69
CA TYR A 273 -6.15 0.37 5.98
C TYR A 273 -6.34 0.61 7.49
N ALA A 274 -6.02 -0.38 8.32
CA ALA A 274 -6.21 -0.28 9.76
C ALA A 274 -5.35 0.84 10.40
N LEU A 275 -4.08 0.94 10.00
CA LEU A 275 -3.16 2.01 10.46
C LEU A 275 -3.63 3.39 10.01
N TYR A 276 -4.01 3.54 8.73
CA TYR A 276 -4.52 4.80 8.20
C TYR A 276 -5.75 5.27 8.97
N HIS A 277 -6.74 4.40 9.18
CA HIS A 277 -7.97 4.78 9.86
C HIS A 277 -7.78 5.11 11.34
N LEU A 278 -6.87 4.42 12.02
CA LEU A 278 -6.49 4.78 13.39
C LEU A 278 -5.90 6.20 13.42
N LEU A 279 -4.88 6.46 12.60
CA LEU A 279 -4.19 7.75 12.57
C LEU A 279 -5.14 8.88 12.14
N ARG A 280 -5.99 8.64 11.15
CA ARG A 280 -7.03 9.58 10.73
C ARG A 280 -8.01 9.90 11.87
N ALA A 281 -8.42 8.91 12.66
CA ALA A 281 -9.30 9.14 13.81
C ALA A 281 -8.61 9.94 14.92
N LEU A 282 -7.34 9.62 15.23
CA LEU A 282 -6.54 10.35 16.22
C LEU A 282 -6.28 11.81 15.83
N LEU A 283 -6.27 12.12 14.54
CA LEU A 283 -6.11 13.47 14.01
C LEU A 283 -7.43 14.25 13.86
N ASP A 284 -8.55 13.77 14.43
CA ASP A 284 -9.89 14.37 14.26
C ASP A 284 -10.27 14.50 12.77
N GLY A 285 -9.90 13.50 11.97
CA GLY A 285 -10.06 13.52 10.52
C GLY A 285 -11.50 13.62 10.04
N GLU A 286 -12.49 13.18 10.83
CA GLU A 286 -13.90 13.40 10.51
C GLU A 286 -14.26 14.88 10.46
N ARG A 287 -13.80 15.65 11.45
CA ARG A 287 -14.02 17.09 11.50
C ARG A 287 -13.19 17.82 10.45
N LEU A 288 -11.93 17.44 10.25
CA LEU A 288 -11.00 18.15 9.37
C LEU A 288 -11.21 17.85 7.88
N LEU A 289 -11.60 16.62 7.55
CA LEU A 289 -11.61 16.09 6.18
C LEU A 289 -12.99 15.57 5.74
N GLY A 290 -13.94 15.43 6.66
CA GLY A 290 -15.26 14.85 6.39
C GLY A 290 -15.28 13.32 6.53
N PRO A 291 -16.29 12.63 5.99
CA PRO A 291 -16.34 11.16 6.02
C PRO A 291 -15.16 10.57 5.23
N PRO A 292 -14.60 9.44 5.67
CA PRO A 292 -13.47 8.83 4.97
C PRO A 292 -13.83 8.51 3.53
N ALA A 293 -12.86 8.76 2.67
CA ALA A 293 -12.86 8.40 1.27
C ALA A 293 -13.28 6.94 1.02
N TRP A 294 -12.74 6.10 1.90
CA TRP A 294 -12.65 4.66 1.82
C TRP A 294 -12.38 4.13 3.22
#